data_AF-A0A2G5EW11-F1
#
_entry.id   AF-A0A2G5EW11-F1
#
_cell.length_a   1.000
_cell.length_b   1.000
_cell.length_c   1.000
_cell.angle_alpha   90.00
_cell.angle_beta   90.00
_cell.angle_gamma   90.00
#
_symmetry.space_group_name_H-M   'P 1'
#
loop_
_entity.id
_entity.type
_entity.pdbx_description
1 polymer ?
#
loop_
_entity_poly.entity_id
_entity_poly.type
_entity_poly.pdbx_seq_one_letter_code
_entity_poly.pdbx_strand_id
1 'polypeptide(L)'
;MVAIKACSVSSTHVTIIPTKPPTIPSFSQPLKYQQPKSSVSFRYRTRSKVKFNSSNFSRVSTEPEDMITPKVENSGETEKFDWYSRWYPVMPLCDLDKRVPHAKKIMGIDVVVWWDRNEQKWQVFEDKCPHRLAPLSEGRIDQWGRLQCVYHGWCFSGSGNCKFIPQAPPDGLPHNNVQVNTVKKACVAVYPTIEQNQVLWFWPNSAPQYKDIAVKEKPPYIPELDDPSFYTSTMFSRDIPYGYEVLIENLMDPSHVPYAHYGIMKLPICPGYSRLIAANIKNYAVWVDRLVPRWIIHLGLNLLIDSDLYLLHLEEHKIIDAGPINWQKNCFVPTKADAMVIAFRLWLRKYSGGQVDWGTKSNGSLPPTPLKEQLLDSSCHMALKGLKPLQVTLQVISASIGIAAAIKQDVMSMAAKVVVVSMTILFFAASKWLSHFIYKSFYSYDYNHALR
;
A
#
# COMPACT_ATOMS: atom_id res chain seq x y z
N MET A 1 4.85 -1.91 -15.12
CA MET A 1 5.78 -3.04 -14.87
C MET A 1 6.73 -3.39 -16.02
N VAL A 2 6.63 -2.78 -17.21
CA VAL A 2 7.67 -2.92 -18.27
C VAL A 2 9.03 -2.35 -17.83
N ALA A 3 9.04 -1.31 -16.99
CA ALA A 3 10.27 -0.73 -16.42
C ALA A 3 11.05 -1.66 -15.47
N ILE A 4 10.39 -2.64 -14.84
CA ILE A 4 11.03 -3.55 -13.86
C ILE A 4 11.68 -4.77 -14.56
N LYS A 5 11.22 -5.14 -15.75
CA LYS A 5 11.74 -6.29 -16.51
C LYS A 5 13.14 -6.06 -17.10
N ALA A 6 13.64 -4.82 -17.08
CA ALA A 6 14.97 -4.48 -17.60
C ALA A 6 16.14 -4.80 -16.64
N CYS A 7 15.88 -5.35 -15.45
CA CYS A 7 16.90 -5.57 -14.42
C CYS A 7 17.32 -7.04 -14.20
N SER A 8 16.94 -8.00 -15.06
CA SER A 8 17.44 -9.38 -14.89
C SER A 8 18.83 -9.55 -15.51
N VAL A 9 19.88 -9.56 -14.67
CA VAL A 9 21.22 -10.02 -15.08
C VAL A 9 21.27 -11.54 -14.98
N SER A 10 21.73 -12.20 -16.04
CA SER A 10 21.92 -13.65 -16.14
C SER A 10 22.92 -14.16 -15.10
N SER A 11 22.56 -15.21 -14.37
CA SER A 11 23.43 -15.87 -13.40
C SER A 11 24.51 -16.67 -14.13
N THR A 12 25.78 -16.27 -13.97
CA THR A 12 26.94 -17.12 -14.29
C THR A 12 27.43 -17.78 -13.01
N HIS A 13 27.41 -19.11 -12.99
CA HIS A 13 27.95 -19.93 -11.91
C HIS A 13 29.47 -19.75 -11.79
N VAL A 14 29.95 -19.41 -10.59
CA VAL A 14 31.38 -19.47 -10.23
C VAL A 14 31.56 -20.51 -9.13
N THR A 15 32.38 -21.53 -9.41
CA THR A 15 32.75 -22.61 -8.49
C THR A 15 33.79 -22.12 -7.48
N ILE A 16 33.55 -22.34 -6.18
CA ILE A 16 34.46 -21.94 -5.10
C ILE A 16 35.29 -23.15 -4.63
N ILE A 17 36.62 -23.03 -4.65
CA ILE A 17 37.59 -23.95 -4.04
C ILE A 17 37.92 -23.45 -2.62
N PRO A 18 38.00 -24.30 -1.58
CA PRO A 18 38.18 -23.86 -0.20
C PRO A 18 39.66 -23.70 0.20
N THR A 19 40.01 -22.60 0.87
CA THR A 19 41.29 -22.44 1.59
C THR A 19 41.09 -22.07 3.06
N LYS A 20 41.95 -22.62 3.92
CA LYS A 20 41.93 -22.57 5.40
C LYS A 20 42.17 -21.15 5.97
N PRO A 21 41.67 -20.84 7.20
CA PRO A 21 41.88 -19.53 7.83
C PRO A 21 43.21 -19.43 8.62
N PRO A 22 43.79 -18.23 8.77
CA PRO A 22 44.99 -18.00 9.58
C PRO A 22 44.67 -17.60 11.05
N THR A 23 45.62 -17.88 11.94
CA THR A 23 45.59 -17.73 13.40
C THR A 23 45.91 -16.30 13.87
N ILE A 24 45.29 -15.83 14.96
CA ILE A 24 45.53 -14.50 15.60
C ILE A 24 46.31 -14.68 16.92
N PRO A 25 47.32 -13.85 17.25
CA PRO A 25 48.01 -13.91 18.53
C PRO A 25 47.32 -13.07 19.62
N SER A 26 47.30 -13.58 20.85
CA SER A 26 46.76 -12.94 22.04
C SER A 26 47.73 -11.96 22.69
N PHE A 27 47.25 -10.80 23.16
CA PHE A 27 47.93 -10.02 24.19
C PHE A 27 46.95 -9.62 25.30
N SER A 28 47.35 -9.94 26.52
CA SER A 28 46.68 -9.70 27.80
C SER A 28 47.26 -8.45 28.48
N GLN A 29 46.41 -7.51 28.92
CA GLN A 29 46.34 -6.94 30.29
C GLN A 29 45.45 -5.67 30.37
N PRO A 30 44.89 -5.34 31.56
CA PRO A 30 43.81 -4.36 31.72
C PRO A 30 44.30 -3.01 32.28
N LEU A 31 43.69 -1.89 31.85
CA LEU A 31 43.87 -0.58 32.49
C LEU A 31 42.54 0.06 32.89
N LYS A 32 42.54 0.53 34.15
CA LYS A 32 41.41 1.00 34.96
C LYS A 32 40.84 2.33 34.48
N TYR A 33 39.53 2.48 34.65
CA TYR A 33 38.76 3.69 34.38
C TYR A 33 38.78 4.64 35.59
N GLN A 34 39.18 5.90 35.40
CA GLN A 34 39.00 6.99 36.37
C GLN A 34 38.13 8.08 35.74
N GLN A 35 37.01 8.41 36.40
CA GLN A 35 36.26 9.63 36.13
C GLN A 35 36.91 10.84 36.83
N PRO A 36 36.72 12.05 36.29
CA PRO A 36 36.41 13.17 37.16
C PRO A 36 35.23 14.05 36.69
N LYS A 37 34.48 14.51 37.70
CA LYS A 37 33.52 15.62 37.67
C LYS A 37 34.29 16.95 37.64
N SER A 38 33.79 17.94 36.89
CA SER A 38 33.43 19.28 37.41
C SER A 38 33.24 20.32 36.30
N SER A 39 32.26 21.18 36.52
CA SER A 39 31.99 22.48 35.89
C SER A 39 33.21 23.39 35.73
N VAL A 40 33.19 24.28 34.72
CA VAL A 40 33.43 25.73 34.83
C VAL A 40 33.26 26.40 33.45
N SER A 41 32.86 27.65 33.48
CA SER A 41 32.32 28.49 32.42
C SER A 41 33.33 29.44 31.76
N PHE A 42 32.89 29.99 30.63
CA PHE A 42 33.09 31.35 30.12
C PHE A 42 34.31 31.76 29.25
N ARG A 43 33.91 32.47 28.18
CA ARG A 43 34.49 33.64 27.48
C ARG A 43 35.43 33.44 26.29
N TYR A 44 34.88 33.95 25.17
CA TYR A 44 35.55 34.44 23.98
C TYR A 44 36.82 35.25 24.27
N ARG A 45 37.89 34.95 23.52
CA ARG A 45 38.99 35.89 23.26
C ARG A 45 39.43 35.77 21.81
N THR A 46 39.42 36.90 21.12
CA THR A 46 39.83 37.08 19.73
C THR A 46 41.36 37.18 19.58
N ARG A 47 41.80 36.73 18.39
CA ARG A 47 42.97 37.15 17.58
C ARG A 47 44.34 36.50 17.84
N SER A 48 44.86 35.84 16.80
CA SER A 48 46.21 36.08 16.27
C SER A 48 46.32 35.55 14.83
N LYS A 49 47.01 36.31 13.99
CA LYS A 49 47.22 36.11 12.55
C LYS A 49 48.29 35.04 12.31
N VAL A 50 48.08 34.17 11.33
CA VAL A 50 49.18 33.48 10.63
C VAL A 50 48.99 33.74 9.14
N LYS A 51 49.96 34.45 8.55
CA LYS A 51 50.13 34.60 7.10
C LYS A 51 50.82 33.34 6.59
N PHE A 52 50.27 32.72 5.56
CA PHE A 52 51.02 31.81 4.70
C PHE A 52 50.88 32.29 3.25
N ASN A 53 52.04 32.35 2.58
CA ASN A 53 52.23 32.97 1.28
C ASN A 53 51.57 32.16 0.15
N SER A 54 51.08 32.93 -0.82
CA SER A 54 50.57 32.49 -2.10
C SER A 54 51.64 31.85 -2.98
N SER A 55 51.36 30.66 -3.50
CA SER A 55 51.78 30.31 -4.87
C SER A 55 50.80 29.29 -5.47
N ASN A 56 50.22 29.70 -6.59
CA ASN A 56 49.63 28.92 -7.68
C ASN A 56 48.80 27.68 -7.32
N PHE A 57 47.50 27.88 -7.12
CA PHE A 57 46.50 26.92 -7.58
C PHE A 57 45.65 27.60 -8.66
N SER A 58 45.75 27.07 -9.88
CA SER A 58 44.97 27.50 -11.02
C SER A 58 43.48 27.47 -10.67
N ARG A 59 42.82 28.59 -10.96
CA ARG A 59 41.38 28.78 -10.84
C ARG A 59 40.68 27.74 -11.73
N VAL A 60 40.19 26.66 -11.14
CA VAL A 60 39.22 25.79 -11.81
C VAL A 60 37.98 26.63 -12.02
N SER A 61 37.66 26.87 -13.28
CA SER A 61 36.47 27.60 -13.71
C SER A 61 35.24 26.86 -13.19
N THR A 62 34.41 27.52 -12.39
CA THR A 62 33.01 27.15 -12.18
C THR A 62 32.25 27.50 -13.45
N GLU A 63 32.36 26.64 -14.45
CA GLU A 63 31.29 26.49 -15.44
C GLU A 63 30.36 25.39 -14.93
N PRO A 64 29.03 25.57 -14.99
CA PRO A 64 28.11 24.49 -14.67
C PRO A 64 28.34 23.39 -15.71
N GLU A 65 28.69 22.18 -15.26
CA GLU A 65 28.63 21.00 -16.12
C GLU A 65 27.23 20.96 -16.75
N ASP A 66 27.22 20.95 -18.08
CA ASP A 66 26.03 20.93 -18.89
C ASP A 66 25.05 19.89 -18.36
N MET A 67 23.84 20.37 -18.06
CA MET A 67 22.72 19.57 -17.62
C MET A 67 22.55 18.37 -18.55
N ILE A 68 22.45 17.17 -17.96
CA ILE A 68 21.87 16.02 -18.65
C ILE A 68 20.37 16.34 -18.82
N THR A 69 20.06 17.16 -19.82
CA THR A 69 18.75 17.21 -20.45
C THR A 69 18.87 16.32 -21.67
N PRO A 70 18.37 15.06 -21.64
CA PRO A 70 18.35 14.26 -22.85
C PRO A 70 17.44 14.97 -23.85
N LYS A 71 18.02 15.50 -24.93
CA LYS A 71 17.25 15.90 -26.10
C LYS A 71 16.56 14.63 -26.61
N VAL A 72 15.25 14.56 -26.40
CA VAL A 72 14.43 13.50 -26.99
C VAL A 72 14.41 13.78 -28.49
N GLU A 73 15.23 13.05 -29.23
CA GLU A 73 15.17 13.02 -30.70
C GLU A 73 13.79 12.52 -31.11
N ASN A 74 13.12 13.32 -31.94
CA ASN A 74 11.82 13.02 -32.51
C ASN A 74 12.01 11.95 -33.60
N SER A 75 12.20 10.70 -33.17
CA SER A 75 12.17 9.52 -34.04
C SER A 75 10.73 9.06 -34.21
N GLY A 76 10.37 8.66 -35.43
CA GLY A 76 8.99 8.46 -35.91
C GLY A 76 8.08 7.58 -35.05
N GLU A 77 6.77 7.70 -35.28
CA GLU A 77 5.65 7.04 -34.58
C GLU A 77 6.07 6.31 -33.30
N THR A 78 6.34 7.09 -32.25
CA THR A 78 6.68 6.57 -30.94
C THR A 78 5.52 5.70 -30.44
N GLU A 79 5.79 4.40 -30.28
CA GLU A 79 4.88 3.43 -29.68
C GLU A 79 4.34 4.02 -28.36
N LYS A 80 3.06 4.37 -28.30
CA LYS A 80 2.43 4.87 -27.07
C LYS A 80 2.13 3.70 -26.13
N PHE A 81 2.31 3.92 -24.83
CA PHE A 81 1.91 2.95 -23.83
C PHE A 81 0.39 2.99 -23.64
N ASP A 82 -0.28 1.90 -24.00
CA ASP A 82 -1.72 1.76 -23.78
C ASP A 82 -2.00 1.26 -22.35
N TRP A 83 -2.47 2.18 -21.49
CA TRP A 83 -2.86 1.90 -20.11
C TRP A 83 -4.11 1.01 -20.00
N TYR A 84 -4.91 0.93 -21.05
CA TYR A 84 -6.12 0.10 -21.06
C TYR A 84 -5.87 -1.32 -21.59
N SER A 85 -4.63 -1.61 -22.01
CA SER A 85 -4.21 -2.90 -22.52
C SER A 85 -3.13 -3.55 -21.64
N ARG A 86 -3.38 -3.60 -20.33
CA ARG A 86 -2.51 -4.23 -19.32
C ARG A 86 -3.31 -4.89 -18.19
N TRP A 87 -2.70 -5.86 -17.50
CA TRP A 87 -3.25 -6.44 -16.29
C TRP A 87 -3.06 -5.55 -15.07
N TYR A 88 -4.14 -5.27 -14.35
CA TYR A 88 -4.13 -4.51 -13.09
C TYR A 88 -4.63 -5.38 -11.93
N PRO A 89 -3.97 -5.33 -10.76
CA PRO A 89 -4.45 -6.01 -9.58
C PRO A 89 -5.70 -5.30 -9.06
N VAL A 90 -6.73 -6.07 -8.71
CA VAL A 90 -7.99 -5.55 -8.17
C VAL A 90 -7.97 -5.60 -6.65
N MET A 91 -7.81 -6.80 -6.08
CA MET A 91 -7.81 -7.06 -4.65
C MET A 91 -7.13 -8.41 -4.35
N PRO A 92 -6.52 -8.58 -3.17
CA PRO A 92 -6.21 -9.89 -2.63
C PRO A 92 -7.49 -10.74 -2.48
N LEU A 93 -7.43 -12.02 -2.85
CA LEU A 93 -8.61 -12.91 -2.77
C LEU A 93 -9.12 -13.09 -1.34
N CYS A 94 -8.25 -12.98 -0.34
CA CYS A 94 -8.61 -13.09 1.07
C CYS A 94 -9.44 -11.92 1.60
N ASP A 95 -9.49 -10.80 0.88
CA ASP A 95 -10.26 -9.61 1.23
C ASP A 95 -11.59 -9.53 0.46
N LEU A 96 -11.88 -10.51 -0.39
CA LEU A 96 -13.13 -10.61 -1.13
C LEU A 96 -14.07 -11.63 -0.47
N ASP A 97 -15.28 -11.20 -0.12
CA ASP A 97 -16.33 -12.06 0.43
C ASP A 97 -17.23 -12.61 -0.67
N LYS A 98 -17.16 -13.92 -0.94
CA LYS A 98 -17.95 -14.61 -1.97
C LYS A 98 -19.48 -14.46 -1.82
N ARG A 99 -19.98 -13.92 -0.71
CA ARG A 99 -21.41 -13.72 -0.44
C ARG A 99 -21.96 -12.42 -1.00
N VAL A 100 -21.11 -11.42 -1.25
CA VAL A 100 -21.53 -10.07 -1.62
C VAL A 100 -20.74 -9.52 -2.81
N PRO A 101 -21.33 -8.65 -3.64
CA PRO A 101 -20.58 -7.87 -4.62
C PRO A 101 -19.74 -6.78 -3.93
N HIS A 102 -18.63 -6.37 -4.56
CA HIS A 102 -17.73 -5.33 -4.05
C HIS A 102 -17.52 -4.25 -5.10
N ALA A 103 -17.74 -2.99 -4.71
CA ALA A 103 -17.40 -1.83 -5.53
C ALA A 103 -15.89 -1.60 -5.53
N LYS A 104 -15.32 -1.34 -6.71
CA LYS A 104 -13.92 -0.92 -6.89
C LYS A 104 -13.82 0.10 -8.00
N LYS A 105 -12.81 0.97 -7.94
CA LYS A 105 -12.47 1.90 -9.01
C LYS A 105 -10.99 1.75 -9.36
N ILE A 106 -10.69 1.41 -10.63
CA ILE A 106 -9.32 1.20 -11.09
C ILE A 106 -9.19 1.80 -12.49
N MET A 107 -8.11 2.55 -12.77
CA MET A 107 -7.96 3.29 -14.03
C MET A 107 -9.16 4.19 -14.36
N GLY A 108 -9.81 4.76 -13.34
CA GLY A 108 -11.03 5.58 -13.50
C GLY A 108 -12.29 4.79 -13.87
N ILE A 109 -12.22 3.46 -13.96
CA ILE A 109 -13.35 2.60 -14.27
C ILE A 109 -13.99 2.11 -12.96
N ASP A 110 -15.27 2.42 -12.77
CA ASP A 110 -16.09 1.81 -11.73
C ASP A 110 -16.44 0.38 -12.11
N VAL A 111 -16.03 -0.58 -11.29
CA VAL A 111 -16.23 -2.00 -11.49
C VAL A 111 -16.84 -2.68 -10.29
N VAL A 112 -17.65 -3.71 -10.54
CA VAL A 112 -18.18 -4.61 -9.51
C VAL A 112 -17.47 -5.95 -9.58
N VAL A 113 -16.88 -6.34 -8.45
CA VAL A 113 -16.27 -7.66 -8.25
C VAL A 113 -17.27 -8.56 -7.54
N TRP A 114 -17.62 -9.70 -8.13
CA TRP A 114 -18.59 -10.61 -7.55
C TRP A 114 -18.27 -12.08 -7.85
N TRP A 115 -18.77 -12.98 -7.00
CA TRP A 115 -18.57 -14.41 -7.14
C TRP A 115 -19.72 -15.05 -7.93
N ASP A 116 -19.43 -15.52 -9.15
CA ASP A 116 -20.41 -16.31 -9.91
C ASP A 116 -20.48 -17.71 -9.33
N ARG A 117 -21.60 -18.03 -8.66
CA ARG A 117 -21.80 -19.36 -8.04
C ARG A 117 -22.06 -20.45 -9.07
N ASN A 118 -22.54 -20.11 -10.26
CA ASN A 118 -22.79 -21.10 -11.31
C ASN A 118 -21.47 -21.55 -11.95
N GLU A 119 -20.56 -20.60 -12.14
CA GLU A 119 -19.27 -20.84 -12.79
C GLU A 119 -18.11 -21.03 -11.81
N GLN A 120 -18.35 -20.84 -10.50
CA GLN A 120 -17.36 -20.94 -9.42
C GLN A 120 -16.11 -20.09 -9.68
N LYS A 121 -16.30 -18.84 -10.10
CA LYS A 121 -15.22 -17.93 -10.48
C LYS A 121 -15.54 -16.47 -10.17
N TRP A 122 -14.52 -15.69 -9.86
CA TRP A 122 -14.66 -14.24 -9.73
C TRP A 122 -14.91 -13.58 -11.09
N GLN A 123 -15.83 -12.61 -11.09
CA GLN A 123 -16.23 -11.82 -12.25
C GLN A 123 -16.07 -10.34 -11.95
N VAL A 124 -15.64 -9.57 -12.94
CA VAL A 124 -15.49 -8.11 -12.86
C VAL A 124 -16.29 -7.47 -13.99
N PHE A 125 -17.36 -6.76 -13.62
CA PHE A 125 -18.22 -6.06 -14.58
C PHE A 125 -18.05 -4.55 -14.46
N GLU A 126 -18.46 -3.81 -15.49
CA GLU A 126 -18.72 -2.38 -15.31
C GLU A 126 -19.81 -2.20 -14.24
N ASP A 127 -19.59 -1.32 -13.27
CA ASP A 127 -20.49 -1.12 -12.13
C ASP A 127 -21.70 -0.25 -12.49
N LYS A 128 -22.43 -0.67 -13.51
CA LYS A 128 -23.49 0.13 -14.12
C LYS A 128 -24.53 -0.78 -14.74
N CYS A 129 -25.71 -0.83 -14.12
CA CYS A 129 -26.84 -1.58 -14.66
C CYS A 129 -27.30 -0.98 -16.00
N PRO A 130 -27.41 -1.75 -17.10
CA PRO A 130 -27.82 -1.22 -18.40
C PRO A 130 -29.27 -0.71 -18.43
N HIS A 131 -30.08 -1.03 -17.42
CA HIS A 131 -31.47 -0.58 -17.35
C HIS A 131 -31.58 0.91 -16.98
N ARG A 132 -31.07 1.31 -15.81
CA ARG A 132 -31.16 2.68 -15.28
C ARG A 132 -29.91 3.11 -14.50
N LEU A 133 -28.76 2.56 -14.89
CA LEU A 133 -27.43 2.96 -14.44
C LEU A 133 -27.15 2.79 -12.94
N ALA A 134 -28.02 2.09 -12.21
CA ALA A 134 -27.77 1.77 -10.81
C ALA A 134 -26.47 0.98 -10.67
N PRO A 135 -25.65 1.26 -9.64
CA PRO A 135 -24.47 0.46 -9.33
C PRO A 135 -24.90 -0.97 -9.04
N LEU A 136 -24.25 -1.91 -9.72
CA LEU A 136 -24.48 -3.34 -9.53
C LEU A 136 -23.80 -3.84 -8.24
N SER A 137 -22.78 -3.13 -7.77
CA SER A 137 -22.10 -3.36 -6.50
C SER A 137 -22.98 -3.16 -5.27
N GLU A 138 -24.03 -2.33 -5.35
CA GLU A 138 -25.07 -2.21 -4.32
C GLU A 138 -26.10 -3.36 -4.38
N GLY A 139 -25.95 -4.25 -5.35
CA GLY A 139 -26.80 -5.41 -5.57
C GLY A 139 -26.54 -6.57 -4.62
N ARG A 140 -26.87 -7.77 -5.09
CA ARG A 140 -26.71 -9.03 -4.33
C ARG A 140 -26.51 -10.20 -5.26
N ILE A 141 -25.96 -11.30 -4.73
CA ILE A 141 -25.97 -12.59 -5.42
C ILE A 141 -27.29 -13.27 -5.07
N ASP A 142 -28.14 -13.48 -6.07
CA ASP A 142 -29.46 -14.10 -5.87
C ASP A 142 -29.37 -15.59 -5.51
N GLN A 143 -30.50 -16.20 -5.15
CA GLN A 143 -30.56 -17.62 -4.79
C GLN A 143 -30.18 -18.58 -5.93
N TRP A 144 -30.17 -18.10 -7.19
CA TRP A 144 -29.73 -18.85 -8.37
C TRP A 144 -28.28 -18.53 -8.76
N GLY A 145 -27.54 -17.83 -7.90
CA GLY A 145 -26.12 -17.56 -8.11
C GLY A 145 -25.80 -16.47 -9.14
N ARG A 146 -26.76 -15.62 -9.48
CA ARG A 146 -26.60 -14.53 -10.46
C ARG A 146 -26.39 -13.20 -9.76
N LEU A 147 -25.75 -12.25 -10.43
CA LEU A 147 -25.68 -10.87 -9.94
C LEU A 147 -27.02 -10.16 -10.16
N GLN A 148 -27.68 -9.79 -9.08
CA GLN A 148 -28.97 -9.09 -9.11
C GLN A 148 -28.80 -7.61 -8.77
N CYS A 149 -29.26 -6.75 -9.67
CA CYS A 149 -29.29 -5.30 -9.46
C CYS A 149 -30.26 -4.92 -8.33
N VAL A 150 -29.82 -4.05 -7.43
CA VAL A 150 -30.62 -3.58 -6.29
C VAL A 150 -31.90 -2.86 -6.70
N TYR A 151 -31.88 -2.17 -7.86
CA TYR A 151 -32.95 -1.24 -8.20
C TYR A 151 -34.23 -1.97 -8.66
N HIS A 152 -34.15 -2.69 -9.78
CA HIS A 152 -35.33 -3.37 -10.38
C HIS A 152 -35.19 -4.89 -10.41
N GLY A 153 -34.13 -5.43 -9.80
CA GLY A 153 -33.95 -6.87 -9.67
C GLY A 153 -33.51 -7.61 -10.94
N TRP A 154 -33.04 -6.89 -11.97
CA TRP A 154 -32.46 -7.51 -13.17
C TRP A 154 -31.27 -8.39 -12.78
N CYS A 155 -31.22 -9.63 -13.29
CA CYS A 155 -30.18 -10.59 -12.96
C CYS A 155 -29.27 -10.89 -14.16
N PHE A 156 -27.97 -10.96 -13.91
CA PHE A 156 -26.94 -11.18 -14.92
C PHE A 156 -26.11 -12.44 -14.62
N SER A 157 -25.76 -13.21 -15.66
CA SER A 157 -24.77 -14.30 -15.55
C SER A 157 -23.34 -13.78 -15.61
N GLY A 158 -22.33 -14.61 -15.28
CA GLY A 158 -20.91 -14.27 -15.39
C GLY A 158 -20.44 -13.80 -16.76
N SER A 159 -21.14 -14.16 -17.84
CA SER A 159 -20.87 -13.63 -19.18
C SER A 159 -21.49 -12.25 -19.47
N GLY A 160 -22.09 -11.60 -18.47
CA GLY A 160 -22.75 -10.29 -18.58
C GLY A 160 -24.16 -10.32 -19.20
N ASN A 161 -24.64 -11.49 -19.64
CA ASN A 161 -25.96 -11.61 -20.25
C ASN A 161 -27.06 -11.42 -19.20
N CYS A 162 -28.08 -10.62 -19.51
CA CYS A 162 -29.27 -10.53 -18.70
C CYS A 162 -30.05 -11.85 -18.79
N LYS A 163 -30.23 -12.51 -17.65
CA LYS A 163 -30.91 -13.81 -17.53
C LYS A 163 -32.35 -13.68 -17.06
N PHE A 164 -32.67 -12.62 -16.34
CA PHE A 164 -33.99 -12.46 -15.74
C PHE A 164 -34.31 -10.99 -15.49
N ILE A 165 -35.53 -10.61 -15.86
CA ILE A 165 -36.12 -9.30 -15.56
C ILE A 165 -37.42 -9.62 -14.81
N PRO A 166 -37.54 -9.30 -13.52
CA PRO A 166 -38.72 -9.68 -12.74
C PRO A 166 -40.04 -9.12 -13.29
N GLN A 167 -39.98 -7.99 -14.00
CA GLN A 167 -41.15 -7.30 -14.56
C GLN A 167 -41.45 -7.71 -16.02
N ALA A 168 -40.63 -8.56 -16.64
CA ALA A 168 -40.88 -9.01 -18.00
C ALA A 168 -41.90 -10.16 -18.02
N PRO A 169 -42.81 -10.20 -19.02
CA PRO A 169 -43.67 -11.36 -19.22
C PRO A 169 -42.85 -12.65 -19.40
N PRO A 170 -43.37 -13.82 -18.98
CA PRO A 170 -42.72 -15.11 -19.21
C PRO A 170 -42.41 -15.37 -20.69
N ASP A 171 -43.27 -14.86 -21.58
CA ASP A 171 -43.21 -15.09 -23.03
C ASP A 171 -42.27 -14.11 -23.78
N GLY A 172 -41.55 -13.25 -23.06
CA GLY A 172 -40.57 -12.31 -23.61
C GLY A 172 -41.00 -10.85 -23.57
N LEU A 173 -40.16 -9.96 -24.10
CA LEU A 173 -40.39 -8.51 -24.02
C LEU A 173 -41.56 -8.05 -24.92
N PRO A 174 -42.32 -7.00 -24.55
CA PRO A 174 -43.59 -6.60 -25.19
C PRO A 174 -43.55 -6.13 -26.66
N HIS A 175 -42.42 -6.23 -27.35
CA HIS A 175 -42.27 -5.80 -28.75
C HIS A 175 -41.48 -6.86 -29.54
N ASN A 176 -42.14 -7.95 -29.94
CA ASN A 176 -41.64 -9.03 -30.84
C ASN A 176 -41.22 -10.36 -30.18
N ASN A 177 -41.69 -10.70 -28.96
CA ASN A 177 -41.38 -11.97 -28.28
C ASN A 177 -39.88 -12.28 -28.19
N VAL A 178 -39.04 -11.23 -28.12
CA VAL A 178 -37.60 -11.38 -28.06
C VAL A 178 -37.22 -11.80 -26.64
N GLN A 179 -36.53 -12.93 -26.52
CA GLN A 179 -35.98 -13.35 -25.23
C GLN A 179 -34.94 -12.33 -24.75
N VAL A 180 -35.05 -11.94 -23.48
CA VAL A 180 -34.21 -10.93 -22.84
C VAL A 180 -32.70 -11.21 -23.02
N ASN A 181 -32.31 -12.48 -22.97
CA ASN A 181 -30.94 -12.96 -23.12
C ASN A 181 -30.31 -12.70 -24.51
N THR A 182 -31.11 -12.35 -25.54
CA THR A 182 -30.65 -12.05 -26.89
C THR A 182 -30.44 -10.56 -27.15
N VAL A 183 -30.89 -9.68 -26.25
CA VAL A 183 -30.81 -8.23 -26.42
C VAL A 183 -29.45 -7.74 -25.95
N LYS A 184 -28.55 -7.40 -26.88
CA LYS A 184 -27.20 -6.87 -26.54
C LYS A 184 -27.24 -5.65 -25.61
N LYS A 185 -28.24 -4.77 -25.75
CA LYS A 185 -28.43 -3.59 -24.87
C LYS A 185 -28.79 -3.95 -23.43
N ALA A 186 -29.28 -5.17 -23.19
CA ALA A 186 -29.57 -5.67 -21.85
C ALA A 186 -28.33 -6.29 -21.19
N CYS A 187 -27.22 -6.48 -21.90
CA CYS A 187 -26.01 -7.06 -21.33
C CYS A 187 -25.15 -6.00 -20.63
N VAL A 188 -24.49 -6.39 -19.55
CA VAL A 188 -23.46 -5.60 -18.88
C VAL A 188 -22.09 -5.88 -19.48
N ALA A 189 -21.23 -4.87 -19.55
CA ALA A 189 -19.85 -5.05 -19.99
C ALA A 189 -19.07 -5.89 -18.98
N VAL A 190 -18.35 -6.89 -19.47
CA VAL A 190 -17.52 -7.80 -18.68
C VAL A 190 -16.06 -7.55 -19.00
N TYR A 191 -15.24 -7.36 -17.97
CA TYR A 191 -13.80 -7.25 -18.12
C TYR A 191 -13.15 -8.62 -18.02
N PRO A 192 -12.15 -8.95 -18.85
CA PRO A 192 -11.37 -10.16 -18.68
C PRO A 192 -10.73 -10.20 -17.29
N THR A 193 -10.82 -11.36 -16.63
CA THR A 193 -10.33 -11.56 -15.26
C THR A 193 -9.49 -12.82 -15.14
N ILE A 194 -8.56 -12.80 -14.20
CA ILE A 194 -7.76 -13.98 -13.85
C ILE A 194 -7.35 -13.94 -12.37
N GLU A 195 -7.40 -15.10 -11.72
CA GLU A 195 -6.81 -15.31 -10.40
C GLU A 195 -5.37 -15.78 -10.58
N GLN A 196 -4.41 -15.03 -10.02
CA GLN A 196 -2.99 -15.39 -10.06
C GLN A 196 -2.29 -14.84 -8.83
N ASN A 197 -1.43 -15.65 -8.19
CA ASN A 197 -0.70 -15.29 -6.98
C ASN A 197 -1.60 -14.73 -5.87
N GLN A 198 -2.72 -15.41 -5.57
CA GLN A 198 -3.71 -15.03 -4.57
C GLN A 198 -4.32 -13.61 -4.74
N VAL A 199 -4.21 -13.04 -5.94
CA VAL A 199 -4.76 -11.73 -6.31
C VAL A 199 -5.74 -11.91 -7.47
N LEU A 200 -6.85 -11.18 -7.41
CA LEU A 200 -7.74 -11.03 -8.56
C LEU A 200 -7.17 -9.93 -9.48
N TRP A 201 -6.98 -10.25 -10.75
CA TRP A 201 -6.54 -9.31 -11.77
C TRP A 201 -7.65 -9.05 -12.78
N PHE A 202 -7.68 -7.84 -13.33
CA PHE A 202 -8.58 -7.51 -14.45
C PHE A 202 -7.84 -6.77 -15.56
N TRP A 203 -8.37 -6.90 -16.76
CA TRP A 203 -7.96 -6.16 -17.95
C TRP A 203 -8.97 -5.03 -18.20
N PRO A 204 -8.57 -3.74 -18.16
CA PRO A 204 -9.47 -2.58 -18.20
C PRO A 204 -10.02 -2.28 -19.61
N ASN A 205 -10.23 -3.31 -20.43
CA ASN A 205 -10.84 -3.19 -21.75
C ASN A 205 -11.78 -4.38 -22.01
N SER A 206 -13.07 -4.10 -22.12
CA SER A 206 -14.14 -5.09 -22.32
C SER A 206 -14.44 -5.38 -23.79
N ALA A 207 -13.66 -4.82 -24.72
CA ALA A 207 -13.88 -5.01 -26.15
C ALA A 207 -13.72 -6.49 -26.54
N PRO A 208 -14.54 -7.02 -27.48
CA PRO A 208 -14.62 -8.46 -27.76
C PRO A 208 -13.29 -9.13 -28.11
N GLN A 209 -12.34 -8.40 -28.72
CA GLN A 209 -11.01 -8.92 -29.07
C GLN A 209 -10.16 -9.31 -27.85
N TYR A 210 -10.45 -8.75 -26.67
CA TYR A 210 -9.74 -9.03 -25.42
C TYR A 210 -10.41 -10.12 -24.58
N LYS A 211 -11.53 -10.69 -25.02
CA LYS A 211 -12.25 -11.73 -24.27
C LYS A 211 -11.35 -12.89 -23.83
N ASP A 212 -10.41 -13.29 -24.71
CA ASP A 212 -9.47 -14.39 -24.46
C ASP A 212 -8.06 -13.90 -24.10
N ILE A 213 -7.90 -12.64 -23.67
CA ILE A 213 -6.58 -12.07 -23.34
C ILE A 213 -5.88 -12.86 -22.23
N ALA A 214 -6.62 -13.41 -21.27
CA ALA A 214 -6.09 -14.26 -20.20
C ALA A 214 -5.43 -15.55 -20.68
N VAL A 215 -5.65 -15.98 -21.93
CA VAL A 215 -4.94 -17.11 -22.55
C VAL A 215 -3.65 -16.65 -23.22
N LYS A 216 -3.64 -15.44 -23.79
CA LYS A 216 -2.54 -14.90 -24.59
C LYS A 216 -1.47 -14.21 -23.73
N GLU A 217 -1.90 -13.47 -22.72
CA GLU A 217 -1.06 -12.69 -21.83
C GLU A 217 -1.50 -12.91 -20.38
N LYS A 218 -0.54 -13.22 -19.51
CA LYS A 218 -0.77 -13.37 -18.07
C LYS A 218 -0.23 -12.16 -17.32
N PRO A 219 -0.78 -11.83 -16.14
CA PRO A 219 -0.13 -10.90 -15.23
C PRO A 219 1.30 -11.35 -14.89
N PRO A 220 2.16 -10.45 -14.40
CA PRO A 220 3.47 -10.83 -13.88
C PRO A 220 3.36 -11.92 -12.81
N TYR A 221 4.13 -12.99 -12.97
CA TYR A 221 4.11 -14.15 -12.08
C TYR A 221 5.29 -14.10 -11.11
N ILE A 222 5.01 -14.30 -9.82
CA ILE A 222 6.00 -14.32 -8.74
C ILE A 222 5.93 -15.70 -8.07
N PRO A 223 6.84 -16.65 -8.39
CA PRO A 223 6.78 -18.02 -7.90
C PRO A 223 6.71 -18.14 -6.37
N GLU A 224 7.40 -17.24 -5.67
CA GLU A 224 7.48 -17.21 -4.20
C GLU A 224 6.12 -16.94 -3.54
N LEU A 225 5.14 -16.38 -4.28
CA LEU A 225 3.80 -16.15 -3.75
C LEU A 225 2.93 -17.41 -3.70
N ASP A 226 3.26 -18.42 -4.52
CA ASP A 226 2.51 -19.68 -4.59
C ASP A 226 3.22 -20.83 -3.86
N ASP A 227 4.45 -20.60 -3.40
CA ASP A 227 5.24 -21.60 -2.68
C ASP A 227 4.85 -21.63 -1.19
N PRO A 228 4.31 -22.77 -0.68
CA PRO A 228 3.88 -22.90 0.72
C PRO A 228 5.03 -22.87 1.74
N SER A 229 6.28 -22.98 1.30
CA SER A 229 7.47 -22.80 2.14
C SER A 229 7.73 -21.33 2.48
N PHE A 230 7.12 -20.41 1.73
CA PHE A 230 7.14 -18.98 2.00
C PHE A 230 5.87 -18.55 2.72
N TYR A 231 6.04 -17.64 3.68
CA TYR A 231 4.89 -17.01 4.31
C TYR A 231 4.34 -15.88 3.41
N THR A 232 3.18 -16.10 2.80
CA THR A 232 2.46 -15.11 1.97
C THR A 232 1.31 -14.40 2.67
N SER A 233 1.09 -14.65 3.97
CA SER A 233 -0.18 -14.36 4.64
C SER A 233 -0.43 -12.88 5.01
N THR A 234 0.27 -11.92 4.42
CA THR A 234 -0.09 -10.49 4.56
C THR A 234 0.01 -9.70 3.26
N MET A 235 -0.78 -10.10 2.26
CA MET A 235 -1.21 -9.14 1.25
C MET A 235 -2.12 -8.11 1.91
N PHE A 236 -1.94 -6.83 1.60
CA PHE A 236 -2.84 -5.77 2.04
C PHE A 236 -3.14 -4.87 0.85
N SER A 237 -4.32 -4.25 0.88
CA SER A 237 -4.72 -3.24 -0.09
C SER A 237 -5.11 -1.98 0.68
N ARG A 238 -4.61 -0.84 0.22
CA ARG A 238 -4.93 0.47 0.78
C ARG A 238 -4.98 1.49 -0.35
N ASP A 239 -6.06 2.25 -0.39
CA ASP A 239 -6.17 3.42 -1.23
C ASP A 239 -5.46 4.59 -0.53
N ILE A 240 -4.62 5.30 -1.28
CA ILE A 240 -3.84 6.44 -0.80
C ILE A 240 -4.27 7.70 -1.56
N PRO A 241 -4.43 8.84 -0.88
CA PRO A 241 -4.92 10.09 -1.46
C PRO A 241 -3.83 10.86 -2.22
N TYR A 242 -3.04 10.19 -3.04
CA TYR A 242 -2.12 10.83 -4.00
C TYR A 242 -1.91 9.94 -5.23
N GLY A 243 -1.50 10.54 -6.33
CA GLY A 243 -1.39 9.91 -7.65
C GLY A 243 -0.36 8.79 -7.76
N TYR A 244 -0.57 7.94 -8.77
CA TYR A 244 0.27 6.79 -9.06
C TYR A 244 1.70 7.20 -9.39
N GLU A 245 1.89 8.31 -10.11
CA GLU A 245 3.20 8.80 -10.50
C GLU A 245 4.05 9.16 -9.28
N VAL A 246 3.46 9.90 -8.33
CA VAL A 246 4.13 10.31 -7.08
C VAL A 246 4.43 9.08 -6.21
N LEU A 247 3.51 8.11 -6.16
CA LEU A 247 3.75 6.83 -5.47
C LEU A 247 4.97 6.10 -6.05
N ILE A 248 5.04 5.97 -7.38
CA ILE A 248 6.14 5.24 -8.03
C ILE A 248 7.47 5.96 -7.81
N GLU A 249 7.49 7.29 -7.85
CA GLU A 249 8.69 8.07 -7.55
C GLU A 249 9.17 7.86 -6.11
N ASN A 250 8.27 7.94 -5.15
CA ASN A 250 8.58 7.68 -3.75
C ASN A 250 9.16 6.26 -3.54
N LEU A 251 8.60 5.25 -4.22
CA LEU A 251 9.11 3.87 -4.16
C LEU A 251 10.49 3.70 -4.81
N MET A 252 10.85 4.55 -5.77
CA MET A 252 12.11 4.47 -6.53
C MET A 252 13.24 5.30 -5.91
N ASP A 253 12.94 6.22 -5.00
CA ASP A 253 13.94 7.04 -4.31
C ASP A 253 14.20 6.53 -2.87
N PRO A 254 15.27 5.78 -2.60
CA PRO A 254 15.61 5.37 -1.23
C PRO A 254 16.12 6.54 -0.36
N SER A 255 16.36 7.74 -0.90
CA SER A 255 16.97 8.86 -0.20
C SER A 255 16.04 9.49 0.83
N HIS A 256 14.72 9.42 0.64
CA HIS A 256 13.74 9.92 1.61
C HIS A 256 13.67 9.08 2.89
N VAL A 257 14.07 7.79 2.83
CA VAL A 257 13.97 6.81 3.94
C VAL A 257 14.49 7.33 5.28
N PRO A 258 15.74 7.80 5.41
CA PRO A 258 16.26 8.28 6.70
C PRO A 258 15.57 9.53 7.24
N TYR A 259 14.83 10.27 6.41
CA TYR A 259 14.22 11.56 6.78
C TYR A 259 12.70 11.43 7.02
N ALA A 260 11.95 10.90 6.06
CA ALA A 260 10.50 10.77 6.17
C ALA A 260 10.11 9.70 7.21
N HIS A 261 10.85 8.60 7.26
CA HIS A 261 10.61 7.48 8.17
C HIS A 261 11.44 7.56 9.45
N TYR A 262 11.94 8.75 9.80
CA TYR A 262 12.77 8.97 10.97
C TYR A 262 12.08 8.48 12.25
N GLY A 263 12.75 7.63 13.02
CA GLY A 263 12.20 7.02 14.24
C GLY A 263 11.24 5.84 14.03
N ILE A 264 10.74 5.61 12.81
CA ILE A 264 10.00 4.40 12.42
C ILE A 264 10.97 3.35 11.88
N MET A 265 11.74 3.72 10.84
CA MET A 265 12.86 2.91 10.35
C MET A 265 14.11 3.27 11.14
N LYS A 266 14.20 2.75 12.37
CA LYS A 266 15.40 2.88 13.19
C LYS A 266 16.49 2.00 12.60
N LEU A 267 17.41 2.58 11.85
CA LEU A 267 18.67 1.93 11.48
C LEU A 267 19.86 2.56 12.20
N PRO A 268 20.22 2.08 13.40
CA PRO A 268 21.55 2.27 13.95
C PRO A 268 22.38 0.99 13.84
N ILE A 269 23.63 1.10 13.37
CA ILE A 269 24.65 0.04 13.55
C ILE A 269 25.86 0.61 14.32
N CYS A 270 26.63 1.54 13.76
CA CYS A 270 27.73 2.29 14.43
C CYS A 270 28.29 3.41 13.50
N PRO A 271 29.21 4.31 13.95
CA PRO A 271 29.73 5.39 13.10
C PRO A 271 30.39 4.85 11.82
N GLY A 272 29.94 5.35 10.66
CA GLY A 272 30.55 5.08 9.35
C GLY A 272 29.94 3.95 8.50
N TYR A 273 28.85 3.28 8.91
CA TYR A 273 28.20 2.24 8.10
C TYR A 273 26.66 2.20 8.26
N SER A 274 25.94 1.89 7.17
CA SER A 274 24.46 1.73 7.12
C SER A 274 24.05 0.40 6.45
N ARG A 275 22.91 -0.20 6.85
CA ARG A 275 22.29 -1.37 6.20
C ARG A 275 20.81 -1.12 5.91
N LEU A 276 20.33 -1.51 4.74
CA LEU A 276 18.91 -1.49 4.33
C LEU A 276 18.37 -2.92 4.27
N ILE A 277 17.11 -3.14 4.66
CA ILE A 277 16.33 -4.33 4.25
C ILE A 277 14.88 -3.93 3.99
N ALA A 278 14.33 -4.34 2.84
CA ALA A 278 12.92 -4.22 2.47
C ALA A 278 12.40 -5.46 1.70
N ALA A 279 11.08 -5.63 1.71
CA ALA A 279 10.22 -6.75 1.25
C ALA A 279 10.29 -8.08 2.04
N ASN A 280 9.17 -8.45 2.66
CA ASN A 280 8.98 -9.68 3.44
C ASN A 280 8.48 -10.83 2.54
N ILE A 281 9.40 -11.49 1.86
CA ILE A 281 9.25 -12.88 1.45
C ILE A 281 10.15 -13.67 2.40
N LYS A 282 9.57 -14.35 3.38
CA LYS A 282 10.31 -15.07 4.44
C LYS A 282 10.05 -16.56 4.35
N ASN A 283 11.13 -17.34 4.32
CA ASN A 283 11.13 -18.80 4.44
C ASN A 283 11.70 -19.28 5.80
N TYR A 284 11.97 -18.36 6.73
CA TYR A 284 12.47 -18.66 8.08
C TYR A 284 11.55 -18.03 9.13
N ALA A 285 11.46 -18.66 10.31
CA ALA A 285 10.58 -18.24 11.41
C ALA A 285 9.08 -18.07 11.04
N VAL A 286 8.63 -18.70 9.95
CA VAL A 286 7.26 -18.67 9.41
C VAL A 286 6.18 -19.03 10.45
N TRP A 287 6.53 -19.83 11.45
CA TRP A 287 5.63 -20.19 12.56
C TRP A 287 5.24 -18.99 13.44
N VAL A 288 6.12 -17.99 13.58
CA VAL A 288 5.85 -16.77 14.35
C VAL A 288 4.76 -15.96 13.65
N ASP A 289 4.83 -15.87 12.32
CA ASP A 289 3.85 -15.12 11.54
C ASP A 289 2.46 -15.79 11.57
N ARG A 290 2.38 -17.11 11.76
CA ARG A 290 1.10 -17.80 12.05
C ARG A 290 0.48 -17.41 13.41
N LEU A 291 1.28 -16.91 14.35
CA LEU A 291 0.82 -16.48 15.67
C LEU A 291 0.57 -14.97 15.74
N VAL A 292 1.15 -14.17 14.85
CA VAL A 292 0.95 -12.72 14.78
C VAL A 292 -0.31 -12.43 13.95
N PRO A 293 -1.36 -11.84 14.54
CA PRO A 293 -2.55 -11.48 13.78
C PRO A 293 -2.23 -10.49 12.66
N ARG A 294 -2.84 -10.68 11.48
CA ARG A 294 -2.66 -9.85 10.28
C ARG A 294 -2.83 -8.34 10.55
N TRP A 295 -3.73 -7.95 11.47
CA TRP A 295 -3.94 -6.54 11.81
C TRP A 295 -2.74 -5.89 12.52
N ILE A 296 -1.89 -6.65 13.24
CA ILE A 296 -0.66 -6.11 13.86
C ILE A 296 0.35 -5.75 12.78
N ILE A 297 0.49 -6.61 11.77
CA ILE A 297 1.38 -6.37 10.63
C ILE A 297 0.86 -5.16 9.82
N HIS A 298 -0.46 -5.08 9.61
CA HIS A 298 -1.07 -3.91 8.98
C HIS A 298 -0.78 -2.62 9.76
N LEU A 299 -0.82 -2.64 11.10
CA LEU A 299 -0.53 -1.44 11.90
C LEU A 299 0.90 -0.93 11.68
N GLY A 300 1.89 -1.83 11.63
CA GLY A 300 3.28 -1.46 11.35
C GLY A 300 3.50 -0.90 9.95
N LEU A 301 2.86 -1.49 8.93
CA LEU A 301 2.94 -1.02 7.55
C LEU A 301 2.23 0.31 7.34
N ASN A 302 1.08 0.53 8.00
CA ASN A 302 0.37 1.81 7.92
C ASN A 302 1.23 2.94 8.49
N LEU A 303 1.99 2.72 9.57
CA LEU A 303 2.89 3.75 10.10
C LEU A 303 3.91 4.25 9.08
N LEU A 304 4.47 3.36 8.25
CA LEU A 304 5.41 3.73 7.18
C LEU A 304 4.69 4.51 6.07
N ILE A 305 3.53 4.04 5.62
CA ILE A 305 2.76 4.72 4.57
C ILE A 305 2.29 6.11 5.05
N ASP A 306 1.87 6.20 6.32
CA ASP A 306 1.36 7.43 6.94
C ASP A 306 2.45 8.50 7.11
N SER A 307 3.73 8.09 7.25
CA SER A 307 4.83 9.05 7.37
C SER A 307 5.17 9.78 6.06
N ASP A 308 4.81 9.21 4.91
CA ASP A 308 4.96 9.87 3.62
C ASP A 308 3.69 10.63 3.19
N LEU A 309 2.53 10.19 3.69
CA LEU A 309 1.21 10.53 3.18
C LEU A 309 0.96 12.02 2.97
N TYR A 310 1.22 12.83 4.00
CA TYR A 310 0.99 14.26 3.95
C TYR A 310 1.95 14.98 3.00
N LEU A 311 3.21 14.55 2.96
CA LEU A 311 4.23 15.15 2.10
C LEU A 311 3.92 14.90 0.63
N LEU A 312 3.63 13.64 0.28
CA LEU A 312 3.34 13.23 -1.10
C LEU A 312 2.04 13.83 -1.63
N HIS A 313 1.02 13.95 -0.77
CA HIS A 313 -0.22 14.63 -1.12
C HIS A 313 0.04 16.11 -1.50
N LEU A 314 0.78 16.85 -0.69
CA LEU A 314 1.11 18.24 -0.99
C LEU A 314 2.02 18.39 -2.22
N GLU A 315 2.95 17.46 -2.39
CA GLU A 315 3.84 17.43 -3.55
C GLU A 315 3.06 17.28 -4.86
N GLU A 316 2.10 16.36 -4.92
CA GLU A 316 1.28 16.15 -6.11
C GLU A 316 0.54 17.42 -6.53
N HIS A 317 -0.13 18.09 -5.59
CA HIS A 317 -0.84 19.34 -5.85
C HIS A 317 0.10 20.41 -6.45
N LYS A 318 1.31 20.56 -5.91
CA LYS A 318 2.31 21.51 -6.44
C LYS A 318 2.82 21.09 -7.81
N ILE A 319 3.04 19.81 -8.07
CA ILE A 319 3.51 19.34 -9.39
C ILE A 319 2.45 19.63 -10.47
N ILE A 320 1.16 19.41 -10.16
CA ILE A 320 0.06 19.67 -11.09
C ILE A 320 -0.06 21.15 -11.42
N ASP A 321 0.18 22.06 -10.49
CA ASP A 321 0.17 23.51 -10.75
C ASP A 321 1.20 23.95 -11.80
N ALA A 322 2.37 23.29 -11.89
CA ALA A 322 3.34 23.52 -12.97
C ALA A 322 2.97 22.81 -14.28
N GLY A 323 2.10 21.81 -14.21
CA GLY A 323 1.76 20.89 -15.27
C GLY A 323 2.75 19.69 -15.35
N PRO A 324 2.25 18.50 -15.71
CA PRO A 324 2.98 17.22 -15.65
C PRO A 324 4.26 17.19 -16.49
N ILE A 325 4.31 17.95 -17.59
CA ILE A 325 5.47 18.01 -18.50
C ILE A 325 6.54 18.97 -17.97
N ASN A 326 6.15 19.99 -17.20
CA ASN A 326 7.04 21.05 -16.73
C ASN A 326 7.32 20.96 -15.23
N TRP A 327 7.21 19.77 -14.65
CA TRP A 327 7.38 19.52 -13.22
C TRP A 327 8.71 20.06 -12.67
N GLN A 328 9.78 20.11 -13.49
CA GLN A 328 11.08 20.68 -13.08
C GLN A 328 11.04 22.19 -12.77
N LYS A 329 9.96 22.90 -13.12
CA LYS A 329 9.77 24.29 -12.68
C LYS A 329 9.55 24.38 -11.17
N ASN A 330 8.94 23.35 -10.58
CA ASN A 330 8.58 23.31 -9.17
C ASN A 330 9.52 22.41 -8.35
N CYS A 331 10.20 21.46 -9.00
CA CYS A 331 11.12 20.53 -8.32
C CYS A 331 12.52 20.58 -8.94
N PHE A 332 13.54 20.67 -8.08
CA PHE A 332 14.94 20.64 -8.46
C PHE A 332 15.57 19.29 -8.05
N VAL A 333 16.09 18.54 -9.02
CA VAL A 333 16.63 17.18 -8.86
C VAL A 333 18.10 17.10 -9.31
N PRO A 334 19.05 17.62 -8.50
CA PRO A 334 20.41 17.87 -8.96
C PRO A 334 21.34 16.66 -8.85
N THR A 335 20.93 15.56 -8.23
CA THR A 335 21.85 14.52 -7.80
C THR A 335 21.69 13.22 -8.57
N LYS A 336 22.69 12.34 -8.46
CA LYS A 336 22.60 10.97 -9.02
C LYS A 336 21.54 10.11 -8.33
N ALA A 337 21.11 10.46 -7.12
CA ALA A 337 20.04 9.73 -6.44
C ALA A 337 18.69 9.91 -7.17
N ASP A 338 18.52 11.03 -7.87
CA ASP A 338 17.30 11.36 -8.62
C ASP A 338 17.21 10.65 -9.98
N ALA A 339 18.23 9.89 -10.38
CA ALA A 339 18.34 9.32 -11.72
C ALA A 339 17.14 8.43 -12.09
N MET A 340 16.61 7.66 -11.14
CA MET A 340 15.46 6.78 -11.39
C MET A 340 14.16 7.57 -11.54
N VAL A 341 13.98 8.63 -10.74
CA VAL A 341 12.84 9.56 -10.85
C VAL A 341 12.87 10.26 -12.21
N ILE A 342 14.03 10.78 -12.61
CA ILE A 342 14.22 11.43 -13.91
C ILE A 342 13.94 10.45 -15.06
N ALA A 343 14.47 9.22 -14.98
CA ALA A 343 14.25 8.20 -16.00
C ALA A 343 12.76 7.83 -16.12
N PHE A 344 12.03 7.71 -15.01
CA PHE A 344 10.60 7.44 -15.00
C PHE A 344 9.79 8.59 -15.63
N ARG A 345 10.07 9.84 -15.29
CA ARG A 345 9.40 11.02 -15.88
C ARG A 345 9.70 11.16 -17.38
N LEU A 346 10.93 10.87 -17.82
CA LEU A 346 11.27 10.83 -19.25
C LEU A 346 10.52 9.72 -19.99
N TRP A 347 10.38 8.54 -19.36
CA TRP A 347 9.58 7.45 -19.89
C TRP A 347 8.11 7.88 -20.03
N LEU A 348 7.51 8.49 -19.00
CA LEU A 348 6.14 9.01 -19.06
C LEU A 348 5.97 10.04 -20.18
N ARG A 349 6.92 10.96 -20.34
CA ARG A 349 6.90 11.95 -21.43
C ARG A 349 6.91 11.30 -22.81
N LYS A 350 7.78 10.30 -23.01
CA LYS A 350 7.95 9.62 -24.29
C LYS A 350 6.76 8.72 -24.65
N TYR A 351 6.27 7.95 -23.68
CA TYR A 351 5.32 6.86 -23.93
C TYR A 351 3.86 7.20 -23.54
N SER A 352 3.64 8.24 -22.73
CA SER A 352 2.34 8.52 -22.09
C SER A 352 1.94 10.00 -22.07
N GLY A 353 2.63 10.86 -22.83
CA GLY A 353 2.34 12.30 -22.84
C GLY A 353 2.65 13.02 -21.53
N GLY A 354 3.43 12.40 -20.63
CA GLY A 354 3.91 13.00 -19.38
C GLY A 354 3.16 12.58 -18.11
N GLN A 355 2.06 11.86 -18.22
CA GLN A 355 1.22 11.42 -17.09
C GLN A 355 0.48 10.12 -17.42
N VAL A 356 -0.16 9.49 -16.44
CA VAL A 356 -1.10 8.38 -16.68
C VAL A 356 -2.25 8.84 -17.59
N ASP A 357 -2.59 8.02 -18.58
CA ASP A 357 -3.75 8.26 -19.44
C ASP A 357 -5.04 7.76 -18.75
N TRP A 358 -5.76 8.70 -18.15
CA TRP A 358 -7.06 8.45 -17.51
C TRP A 358 -8.24 8.38 -18.50
N GLY A 359 -7.98 8.44 -19.82
CA GLY A 359 -9.00 8.40 -20.86
C GLY A 359 -10.08 9.47 -20.69
N THR A 360 -11.33 9.17 -21.07
CA THR A 360 -12.47 10.09 -20.88
C THR A 360 -13.15 9.94 -19.50
N LYS A 361 -12.52 9.22 -18.56
CA LYS A 361 -13.14 8.85 -17.28
C LYS A 361 -12.77 9.78 -16.13
N SER A 362 -11.75 10.63 -16.33
CA SER A 362 -11.35 11.69 -15.40
C SER A 362 -11.13 12.99 -16.17
N ASN A 363 -11.43 14.12 -15.53
CA ASN A 363 -11.11 15.46 -16.04
C ASN A 363 -9.69 15.91 -15.65
N GLY A 364 -8.93 15.06 -14.94
CA GLY A 364 -7.58 15.36 -14.47
C GLY A 364 -7.52 16.31 -13.26
N SER A 365 -8.66 16.71 -12.68
CA SER A 365 -8.65 17.53 -11.47
C SER A 365 -8.47 16.67 -10.23
N LEU A 366 -7.57 17.08 -9.34
CA LEU A 366 -7.46 16.48 -8.02
C LEU A 366 -8.66 16.85 -7.14
N PRO A 367 -9.06 15.96 -6.20
CA PRO A 367 -9.98 16.34 -5.14
C PRO A 367 -9.37 17.46 -4.26
N PRO A 368 -10.19 18.24 -3.55
CA PRO A 368 -9.68 19.23 -2.61
C PRO A 368 -8.89 18.57 -1.48
N THR A 369 -7.80 19.20 -1.05
CA THR A 369 -6.98 18.74 0.09
C THR A 369 -7.82 18.76 1.37
N PRO A 370 -8.03 17.60 2.03
CA PRO A 370 -8.72 17.54 3.32
C PRO A 370 -7.83 18.09 4.45
N LEU A 371 -8.40 18.25 5.64
CA LEU A 371 -7.62 18.63 6.82
C LEU A 371 -6.55 17.54 7.12
N LYS A 372 -5.38 17.92 7.66
CA LYS A 372 -4.26 16.99 7.90
C LYS A 372 -4.69 15.76 8.72
N GLU A 373 -5.55 15.96 9.71
CA GLU A 373 -6.08 14.90 10.58
C GLU A 373 -6.99 13.93 9.82
N GLN A 374 -7.76 14.41 8.84
CA GLN A 374 -8.60 13.57 7.99
C GLN A 374 -7.77 12.79 6.98
N LEU A 375 -6.67 13.38 6.49
CA LEU A 375 -5.75 12.69 5.59
C LEU A 375 -5.06 11.52 6.29
N LEU A 376 -4.65 11.71 7.56
CA LEU A 376 -3.91 10.73 8.34
C LEU A 376 -4.79 9.67 9.01
N ASP A 377 -6.12 9.71 8.87
CA ASP A 377 -7.01 8.79 9.58
C ASP A 377 -6.78 7.32 9.15
N SER A 378 -6.31 6.50 10.10
CA SER A 378 -5.82 5.16 9.81
C SER A 378 -6.98 4.18 9.51
N SER A 379 -6.92 3.53 8.36
CA SER A 379 -8.01 2.72 7.77
C SER A 379 -8.29 1.38 8.49
N CYS A 380 -7.69 1.09 9.65
CA CYS A 380 -7.82 -0.19 10.31
C CYS A 380 -9.11 -0.30 11.19
N HIS A 381 -10.24 0.14 10.63
CA HIS A 381 -11.56 0.17 11.27
C HIS A 381 -12.01 -1.21 11.79
N MET A 382 -11.63 -2.31 11.13
CA MET A 382 -11.95 -3.66 11.61
C MET A 382 -11.20 -4.05 12.89
N ALA A 383 -9.93 -3.68 13.02
CA ALA A 383 -9.17 -3.93 14.25
C ALA A 383 -9.76 -3.10 15.39
N LEU A 384 -10.09 -1.85 15.13
CA LEU A 384 -10.77 -0.99 16.09
C LEU A 384 -12.12 -1.58 16.55
N LYS A 385 -12.89 -2.16 15.61
CA LYS A 385 -14.17 -2.84 15.89
C LYS A 385 -14.01 -4.08 16.76
N GLY A 386 -12.85 -4.75 16.73
CA GLY A 386 -12.53 -5.88 17.62
C GLY A 386 -11.95 -5.45 18.98
N LEU A 387 -11.07 -4.45 18.99
CA LEU A 387 -10.35 -4.03 20.19
C LEU A 387 -11.23 -3.20 21.15
N LYS A 388 -12.18 -2.40 20.64
CA LYS A 388 -13.10 -1.62 21.48
C LYS A 388 -14.02 -2.50 22.35
N PRO A 389 -14.74 -3.51 21.81
CA PRO A 389 -15.51 -4.43 22.64
C PRO A 389 -14.66 -5.19 23.65
N LEU A 390 -13.44 -5.60 23.27
CA LEU A 390 -12.51 -6.25 24.19
C LEU A 390 -12.12 -5.33 25.35
N GLN A 391 -11.79 -4.07 25.06
CA GLN A 391 -11.49 -3.06 26.08
C GLN A 391 -12.64 -2.90 27.08
N VAL A 392 -13.88 -2.75 26.58
CA VAL A 392 -15.08 -2.63 27.41
C VAL A 392 -15.32 -3.91 28.21
N THR A 393 -15.17 -5.07 27.60
CA THR A 393 -15.33 -6.37 28.25
C THR A 393 -14.35 -6.54 29.42
N LEU A 394 -13.08 -6.16 29.24
CA LEU A 394 -12.07 -6.20 30.31
C LEU A 394 -12.45 -5.26 31.49
N GLN A 395 -13.05 -4.09 31.22
CA GLN A 395 -13.55 -3.19 32.28
C GLN A 395 -14.75 -3.80 33.01
N VAL A 396 -15.70 -4.37 32.26
CA VAL A 396 -16.89 -5.01 32.84
C VAL A 396 -16.50 -6.21 33.69
N ILE A 397 -15.56 -7.05 33.23
CA ILE A 397 -15.02 -8.18 34.00
C ILE A 397 -14.35 -7.67 35.27
N SER A 398 -13.47 -6.66 35.18
CA SER A 398 -12.80 -6.08 36.36
C SER A 398 -13.82 -5.55 37.38
N ALA A 399 -14.81 -4.78 36.94
CA ALA A 399 -15.86 -4.24 37.80
C ALA A 399 -16.71 -5.35 38.43
N SER A 400 -17.09 -6.38 37.65
CA SER A 400 -17.91 -7.50 38.12
C SER A 400 -17.19 -8.33 39.17
N ILE A 401 -15.89 -8.62 38.96
CA ILE A 401 -15.05 -9.32 39.92
C ILE A 401 -14.92 -8.49 41.21
N GLY A 402 -14.69 -7.17 41.10
CA GLY A 402 -14.62 -6.26 42.24
C GLY A 402 -15.91 -6.21 43.06
N ILE A 403 -17.07 -6.11 42.40
CA ILE A 403 -18.40 -6.12 43.05
C ILE A 403 -18.66 -7.47 43.74
N ALA A 404 -18.39 -8.59 43.05
CA ALA A 404 -18.56 -9.93 43.63
C ALA A 404 -17.66 -10.15 44.85
N ALA A 405 -16.43 -9.63 44.82
CA ALA A 405 -15.50 -9.67 45.95
C ALA A 405 -16.02 -8.89 47.16
N ALA A 406 -16.62 -7.72 46.94
CA ALA A 406 -17.19 -6.89 47.98
C ALA A 406 -18.43 -7.55 48.62
N ILE A 407 -19.31 -8.14 47.80
CA ILE A 407 -20.53 -8.82 48.30
C ILE A 407 -20.19 -10.06 49.14
N LYS A 408 -19.15 -10.82 48.75
CA LYS A 408 -18.77 -12.08 49.43
C LYS A 408 -17.56 -11.93 50.36
N GLN A 409 -17.27 -10.71 50.82
CA GLN A 409 -16.06 -10.42 51.58
C GLN A 409 -15.93 -11.26 52.86
N ASP A 410 -17.03 -11.58 53.53
CA ASP A 410 -17.02 -12.34 54.79
C ASP A 410 -16.95 -13.87 54.60
N VAL A 411 -17.13 -14.35 53.36
CA VAL A 411 -17.17 -15.79 53.03
C VAL A 411 -15.86 -16.26 52.36
N MET A 412 -15.01 -15.32 51.92
CA MET A 412 -13.77 -15.64 51.19
C MET A 412 -12.55 -15.81 52.09
N SER A 413 -11.75 -16.85 51.82
CA SER A 413 -10.43 -17.01 52.43
C SER A 413 -9.48 -15.87 52.03
N MET A 414 -8.46 -15.60 52.84
CA MET A 414 -7.47 -14.56 52.53
C MET A 414 -6.74 -14.84 51.20
N ALA A 415 -6.44 -16.10 50.90
CA ALA A 415 -5.85 -16.50 49.62
C ALA A 415 -6.78 -16.18 48.44
N ALA A 416 -8.08 -16.48 48.58
CA ALA A 416 -9.07 -16.16 47.54
C ALA A 416 -9.22 -14.64 47.34
N LYS A 417 -9.18 -13.84 48.41
CA LYS A 417 -9.23 -12.37 48.35
C LYS A 417 -8.04 -11.81 47.57
N VAL A 418 -6.82 -12.30 47.85
CA VAL A 418 -5.61 -11.87 47.14
C VAL A 418 -5.73 -12.18 45.64
N VAL A 419 -6.13 -13.40 45.27
CA VAL A 419 -6.29 -13.78 43.86
C VAL A 419 -7.31 -12.90 43.14
N VAL A 420 -8.47 -12.66 43.77
CA VAL A 420 -9.56 -11.86 43.18
C VAL A 420 -9.18 -10.38 43.04
N VAL A 421 -8.47 -9.80 44.01
CA VAL A 421 -7.96 -8.43 43.92
C VAL A 421 -6.86 -8.33 42.84
N SER A 422 -5.93 -9.28 42.79
CA SER A 422 -4.90 -9.32 41.76
C SER A 422 -5.50 -9.44 40.35
N MET A 423 -6.52 -10.27 40.16
CA MET A 423 -7.24 -10.38 38.89
C MET A 423 -7.97 -9.08 38.53
N THR A 424 -8.67 -8.46 39.48
CA THR A 424 -9.34 -7.16 39.26
C THR A 424 -8.36 -6.10 38.78
N ILE A 425 -7.20 -5.97 39.44
CA ILE A 425 -6.13 -5.03 39.08
C ILE A 425 -5.56 -5.36 37.70
N LEU A 426 -5.28 -6.64 37.41
CA LEU A 426 -4.74 -7.06 36.12
C LEU A 426 -5.70 -6.72 34.97
N PHE A 427 -6.98 -7.05 35.09
CA PHE A 427 -7.98 -6.74 34.06
C PHE A 427 -8.18 -5.23 33.87
N PHE A 428 -8.16 -4.45 34.95
CA PHE A 428 -8.24 -2.99 34.87
C PHE A 428 -7.00 -2.40 34.18
N ALA A 429 -5.80 -2.84 34.58
CA ALA A 429 -4.55 -2.41 33.98
C ALA A 429 -4.47 -2.78 32.50
N ALA A 430 -4.86 -4.01 32.14
CA ALA A 430 -4.94 -4.46 30.75
C ALA A 430 -5.92 -3.62 29.94
N SER A 431 -7.08 -3.26 30.51
CA SER A 431 -8.03 -2.36 29.84
C SER A 431 -7.48 -0.94 29.65
N LYS A 432 -6.81 -0.37 30.66
CA LYS A 432 -6.20 0.97 30.55
C LYS A 432 -5.05 0.99 29.55
N TRP A 433 -4.21 -0.05 29.55
CA TRP A 433 -3.18 -0.25 28.54
C TRP A 433 -3.80 -0.35 27.15
N LEU A 434 -4.84 -1.18 26.98
CA LEU A 434 -5.52 -1.34 25.69
C LEU A 434 -6.20 -0.04 25.23
N SER A 435 -6.79 0.74 26.14
CA SER A 435 -7.34 2.06 25.85
C SER A 435 -6.27 3.04 25.37
N HIS A 436 -5.11 3.06 26.05
CA HIS A 436 -3.99 3.91 25.65
C HIS A 436 -3.39 3.47 24.31
N PHE A 437 -3.26 2.16 24.10
CA PHE A 437 -2.85 1.59 22.82
C PHE A 437 -3.81 1.99 21.69
N ILE A 438 -5.12 1.82 21.89
CA ILE A 438 -6.14 2.24 20.91
C ILE A 438 -6.02 3.75 20.63
N TYR A 439 -5.92 4.58 21.66
CA TYR A 439 -5.75 6.02 21.50
C TYR A 439 -4.49 6.37 20.70
N LYS A 440 -3.34 5.81 21.09
CA LYS A 440 -2.06 6.09 20.43
C LYS A 440 -1.99 5.57 19.00
N SER A 441 -2.58 4.41 18.73
CA SER A 441 -2.49 3.72 17.43
C SER A 441 -3.55 4.15 16.44
N PHE A 442 -4.71 4.64 16.89
CA PHE A 442 -5.85 4.95 16.02
C PHE A 442 -6.37 6.39 16.15
N TYR A 443 -5.88 7.19 17.12
CA TYR A 443 -6.40 8.54 17.37
C TYR A 443 -5.33 9.61 17.57
N SER A 444 -4.07 9.25 17.86
CA SER A 444 -2.98 10.19 18.08
C SER A 444 -2.31 10.57 16.75
N TYR A 445 -2.85 11.58 16.09
CA TYR A 445 -2.33 12.11 14.84
C TYR A 445 -1.39 13.28 15.07
N ASP A 446 -0.12 12.98 15.35
CA ASP A 446 0.91 14.00 15.20
C ASP A 446 2.22 13.39 14.70
N TYR A 447 2.26 13.19 13.38
CA TYR A 447 3.52 13.07 12.67
C TYR A 447 4.05 14.49 12.45
N ASN A 448 4.81 14.95 13.45
CA ASN A 448 5.54 16.19 13.38
C ASN A 448 7.01 15.84 13.13
N HIS A 449 7.43 15.91 11.86
CA HIS A 449 8.82 15.67 11.46
C HIS A 449 9.81 16.62 12.16
N ALA A 450 9.36 17.78 12.64
CA ALA A 450 10.23 18.75 13.30
C ALA A 450 10.46 18.45 14.80
N LEU A 451 9.65 17.60 15.43
CA LEU A 451 9.68 17.36 16.88
C LEU A 451 10.06 15.93 17.28
N ARG A 452 10.42 15.06 16.33
CA ARG A 452 10.77 13.66 16.60
C ARG A 452 12.23 13.36 16.37
#